data_AF-A0A9R1AFQ0-F1
#
_entry.id   AF-A0A9R1AFQ0-F1
#
_cell.length_a   1.000
_cell.length_b   1.000
_cell.length_c   1.000
_cell.angle_alpha   90.00
_cell.angle_beta   90.00
_cell.angle_gamma   90.00
#
_symmetry.space_group_name_H-M   'P 1'
#
loop_
_entity.id
_entity.type
_entity.pdbx_description
1 polymer ?
#
loop_
_entity_poly.entity_id
_entity_poly.type
_entity_poly.pdbx_seq_one_letter_code
_entity_poly.pdbx_strand_id
1 'polypeptide(L)'
;MCWWAITGLTHLIIEASLLFTPNYLTKENPSFFDEIWKEYSKADSRYATGDTTTTAIEVIAVFLQGPLSLLAVYAIASRKSYSYILHPFYFWTYFVGANSPWVVIPMLIAIRSWKLISQASQSCKVNQD
;
A
#
# COMPACT_ATOMS: atom_id res chain seq x y z
N MET A 1 15.06 -10.35 -4.92
CA MET A 1 14.72 -11.34 -3.88
C MET A 1 14.30 -10.66 -2.59
N CYS A 2 15.18 -9.88 -1.96
CA CYS A 2 14.89 -9.22 -0.69
C CYS A 2 13.67 -8.28 -0.73
N TRP A 3 13.53 -7.48 -1.80
CA TRP A 3 12.35 -6.63 -2.00
C TRP A 3 11.04 -7.40 -1.85
N TRP A 4 10.84 -8.46 -2.63
CA TRP A 4 9.63 -9.28 -2.62
C TRP A 4 9.40 -9.99 -1.28
N ALA A 5 10.47 -10.44 -0.62
CA ALA A 5 10.36 -11.04 0.70
C ALA A 5 9.89 -10.01 1.73
N ILE A 6 10.47 -8.80 1.72
CA ILE A 6 10.07 -7.71 2.62
C ILE A 6 8.62 -7.30 2.35
N THR A 7 8.23 -7.10 1.09
CA THR A 7 6.84 -6.78 0.70
C THR A 7 5.85 -7.84 1.18
N GLY A 8 6.15 -9.12 0.99
CA GLY A 8 5.27 -10.20 1.46
C GLY A 8 5.13 -10.23 2.98
N LEU A 9 6.23 -10.00 3.69
CA LEU A 9 6.23 -9.94 5.15
C LEU A 9 5.50 -8.71 5.68
N THR A 10 5.63 -7.54 5.06
CA THR A 10 4.91 -6.33 5.50
C THR A 10 3.40 -6.50 5.35
N HIS A 11 2.94 -7.04 4.22
CA HIS A 11 1.52 -7.30 3.99
C HIS A 11 0.98 -8.34 4.99
N LEU A 12 1.69 -9.45 5.21
CA LEU A 12 1.19 -10.53 6.05
C LEU A 12 1.38 -10.33 7.56
N ILE A 13 2.32 -9.49 7.99
CA ILE A 13 2.61 -9.26 9.41
C ILE A 13 2.02 -7.92 9.85
N ILE A 14 2.35 -6.83 9.15
CA ILE A 14 2.01 -5.48 9.60
C ILE A 14 0.59 -5.10 9.13
N GLU A 15 0.28 -5.22 7.84
CA GLU A 15 -1.04 -4.86 7.31
C GLU A 15 -2.13 -5.85 7.74
N ALA A 16 -1.80 -7.15 7.83
CA ALA A 16 -2.73 -8.11 8.39
C ALA A 16 -3.13 -7.77 9.83
N SER A 17 -2.20 -7.27 10.66
CA SER A 17 -2.51 -6.89 12.04
C SER A 17 -3.57 -5.78 12.11
N LEU A 18 -3.56 -4.83 11.17
CA LEU A 18 -4.57 -3.77 11.07
C LEU A 18 -5.98 -4.34 10.83
N LEU A 19 -6.10 -5.34 9.94
CA LEU A 19 -7.38 -5.98 9.63
C LEU A 19 -7.95 -6.75 10.83
N PHE A 20 -7.08 -7.32 11.65
CA PHE A 20 -7.49 -8.10 12.83
C PHE A 20 -7.72 -7.24 14.07
N THR A 21 -7.14 -6.04 14.15
CA THR A 21 -7.36 -5.10 15.27
C THR A 21 -7.88 -3.74 14.81
N PRO A 22 -9.06 -3.64 14.17
CA PRO A 22 -9.57 -2.36 13.63
C PRO A 22 -9.77 -1.28 14.70
N ASN A 23 -9.99 -1.66 15.97
CA ASN A 23 -10.16 -0.74 17.10
C ASN A 23 -8.86 -0.48 17.88
N TYR A 24 -7.70 -0.57 17.22
CA TYR A 24 -6.38 -0.40 17.85
C TYR A 24 -6.21 0.97 18.54
N LEU A 25 -6.86 2.03 18.07
CA LEU A 25 -6.74 3.39 18.62
C LEU A 25 -7.27 3.51 20.07
N THR A 26 -8.39 2.87 20.38
CA THR A 26 -9.10 3.01 21.68
C THR A 26 -8.69 1.96 22.69
N LYS A 27 -7.71 1.11 22.36
CA LYS A 27 -7.29 -0.01 23.19
C LYS A 27 -6.44 0.48 24.36
N GLU A 28 -6.87 0.15 25.59
CA GLU A 28 -6.18 0.54 26.83
C GLU A 28 -4.82 -0.14 26.99
N ASN A 29 -4.69 -1.40 26.55
CA ASN A 29 -3.43 -2.16 26.52
C ASN A 29 -3.06 -2.49 25.07
N PRO A 30 -2.44 -1.55 24.33
CA PRO A 30 -2.03 -1.78 22.94
C PRO A 30 -0.88 -2.80 22.87
N SER A 31 -0.94 -3.66 21.86
CA SER A 31 0.22 -4.47 21.46
C SER A 31 1.20 -3.64 20.64
N PHE A 32 2.41 -4.15 20.42
CA PHE A 32 3.42 -3.49 19.59
C PHE A 32 2.90 -3.03 18.22
N PHE A 33 2.11 -3.87 17.55
CA PHE A 33 1.51 -3.51 16.25
C PHE A 33 0.45 -2.42 16.36
N ASP A 34 -0.33 -2.41 17.45
CA ASP A 34 -1.32 -1.37 17.71
C ASP A 34 -0.62 -0.01 17.90
N GLU A 35 0.57 0.02 18.51
CA GLU A 35 1.38 1.24 18.65
C GLU A 35 1.95 1.72 17.31
N ILE A 36 2.45 0.80 16.47
CA ILE A 36 2.91 1.13 15.11
C ILE A 36 1.78 1.80 14.33
N TRP A 37 0.59 1.20 14.33
CA TRP A 37 -0.55 1.76 13.61
C TRP A 37 -1.05 3.07 14.22
N LYS A 38 -1.01 3.23 15.55
CA LYS A 38 -1.28 4.52 16.21
C LYS A 38 -0.36 5.62 15.70
N GLU A 39 0.95 5.34 15.59
CA GLU A 39 1.92 6.33 15.12
C GLU A 39 1.76 6.59 13.61
N TYR A 40 1.57 5.55 12.82
CA TYR A 40 1.37 5.67 11.37
C TYR A 40 0.13 6.48 11.03
N SER A 41 -0.96 6.29 11.78
CA SER A 41 -2.20 7.04 11.62
C SER A 41 -2.11 8.52 11.94
N LYS A 42 -1.05 8.98 12.62
CA LYS A 42 -0.75 10.42 12.74
C LYS A 42 -0.21 11.00 11.44
N ALA A 43 0.54 10.21 10.67
CA ALA A 43 1.06 10.60 9.37
C ALA A 43 -0.02 10.51 8.27
N ASP A 44 -0.91 9.52 8.36
CA ASP A 44 -2.04 9.34 7.45
C ASP A 44 -3.34 9.09 8.21
N SER A 45 -4.16 10.13 8.35
CA SER A 45 -5.40 10.10 9.13
C SER A 45 -6.44 9.12 8.58
N ARG A 46 -6.33 8.66 7.32
CA ARG A 46 -7.28 7.70 6.74
C ARG A 46 -7.28 6.36 7.48
N TYR A 47 -6.12 5.99 8.03
CA TYR A 47 -5.96 4.80 8.87
C TYR A 47 -6.57 4.99 10.25
N ALA A 48 -6.62 6.23 10.77
CA ALA A 48 -7.33 6.54 12.01
C ALA A 48 -8.86 6.49 11.85
N THR A 49 -9.36 7.00 10.71
CA THR A 49 -10.80 7.03 10.42
C THR A 49 -11.35 5.68 9.93
N GLY A 50 -10.48 4.74 9.57
CA GLY A 50 -10.89 3.44 9.04
C GLY A 50 -11.71 3.55 7.76
N ASP A 51 -11.31 4.42 6.83
CA ASP A 51 -12.09 4.64 5.60
C ASP A 51 -12.27 3.32 4.82
N THR A 52 -13.45 3.15 4.24
CA THR A 52 -13.84 1.93 3.50
C THR A 52 -12.91 1.66 2.33
N THR A 53 -12.45 2.72 1.65
CA THR A 53 -11.51 2.62 0.52
C THR A 53 -10.16 2.10 0.97
N THR A 54 -9.61 2.65 2.06
CA THR A 54 -8.33 2.22 2.62
C THR A 54 -8.41 0.76 3.04
N THR A 55 -9.42 0.41 3.83
CA THR A 55 -9.62 -0.97 4.31
C THR A 55 -9.75 -1.96 3.15
N ALA A 56 -10.46 -1.59 2.07
CA ALA A 56 -10.58 -2.46 0.89
C ALA A 56 -9.24 -2.71 0.20
N ILE A 57 -8.39 -1.69 0.07
CA ILE A 57 -7.06 -1.83 -0.53
C ILE A 57 -6.16 -2.72 0.35
N GLU A 58 -6.21 -2.55 1.67
CA GLU A 58 -5.44 -3.37 2.62
C GLU A 58 -5.88 -4.84 2.58
N VAL A 59 -7.18 -5.14 2.48
CA VAL A 59 -7.68 -6.52 2.30
C VAL A 59 -7.11 -7.13 1.02
N ILE A 60 -7.12 -6.39 -0.08
CA ILE A 60 -6.53 -6.84 -1.36
C ILE A 60 -5.03 -7.09 -1.19
N ALA A 61 -4.31 -6.20 -0.50
CA ALA A 61 -2.87 -6.32 -0.28
C ALA A 61 -2.53 -7.55 0.57
N VAL A 62 -3.27 -7.79 1.65
CA VAL A 62 -3.04 -8.93 2.57
C VAL A 62 -3.37 -10.27 1.90
N PHE A 63 -4.49 -10.38 1.19
CA PHE A 63 -4.95 -11.67 0.64
C PHE A 63 -4.40 -11.99 -0.75
N LEU A 64 -4.09 -10.98 -1.56
CA LEU A 64 -3.52 -11.18 -2.90
C LEU A 64 -2.03 -10.85 -2.90
N GLN A 65 -1.66 -9.59 -2.67
CA GLN A 65 -0.28 -9.12 -2.90
C GLN A 65 0.75 -9.81 -2.00
N GLY A 66 0.44 -9.99 -0.72
CA GLY A 66 1.29 -10.69 0.25
C GLY A 66 1.63 -12.12 -0.16
N PRO A 67 0.64 -13.02 -0.33
CA PRO A 67 0.86 -14.40 -0.75
C PRO A 67 1.53 -14.51 -2.12
N LEU A 68 1.12 -13.67 -3.08
CA LEU A 68 1.70 -13.64 -4.43
C LEU A 68 3.19 -13.28 -4.40
N SER A 69 3.60 -12.34 -3.56
CA SER A 69 5.01 -11.94 -3.43
C SER A 69 5.89 -13.03 -2.81
N LEU A 70 5.39 -13.76 -1.80
CA LEU A 70 6.10 -14.91 -1.23
C LEU A 70 6.17 -16.10 -2.19
N LEU A 71 5.09 -16.36 -2.95
CA LEU A 71 5.10 -17.35 -4.02
C LEU A 71 6.13 -17.00 -5.11
N ALA A 72 6.27 -15.72 -5.45
CA ALA A 72 7.30 -15.28 -6.39
C ALA A 72 8.71 -15.54 -5.85
N VAL A 73 8.97 -15.30 -4.56
CA VAL A 73 10.24 -15.65 -3.91
C VAL A 73 10.50 -17.15 -3.98
N TYR A 74 9.50 -17.97 -3.64
CA TYR A 74 9.61 -19.43 -3.70
C TYR A 74 9.87 -19.94 -5.12
N ALA A 75 9.13 -19.42 -6.11
CA ALA A 75 9.28 -19.79 -7.51
C ALA A 75 10.68 -19.46 -8.06
N ILE A 76 11.22 -18.29 -7.69
CA ILE A 76 12.56 -17.87 -8.11
C ILE A 76 13.65 -18.67 -7.37
N ALA A 77 13.45 -18.97 -6.09
CA ALA A 77 14.37 -19.81 -5.31
C ALA A 77 14.43 -21.26 -5.84
N SER A 78 13.32 -21.79 -6.35
CA SER A 78 13.20 -23.19 -6.79
C SER A 78 13.87 -23.50 -8.14
N ARG A 79 14.44 -22.50 -8.84
CA ARG A 79 15.22 -22.60 -10.11
C ARG A 79 14.83 -23.77 -11.05
N LYS A 80 13.54 -23.98 -11.34
CA LYS A 80 13.12 -24.98 -12.33
C LYS A 80 13.27 -24.44 -13.76
N SER A 81 13.61 -25.33 -14.70
CA SER A 81 13.80 -25.02 -16.13
C SER A 81 12.62 -24.37 -16.85
N TYR A 82 11.45 -24.14 -16.26
CA TYR A 82 10.40 -23.30 -16.89
C TYR A 82 10.71 -21.80 -16.84
N SER A 83 11.86 -21.41 -16.25
CA SER A 83 12.24 -20.03 -15.93
C SER A 83 12.34 -19.10 -17.14
N TYR A 84 12.71 -19.57 -18.34
CA TYR A 84 12.91 -18.70 -19.51
C TYR A 84 11.60 -18.18 -20.15
N ILE A 85 10.52 -18.98 -20.15
CA ILE A 85 9.19 -18.55 -20.65
C ILE A 85 8.45 -17.72 -19.59
N LEU A 86 8.63 -18.09 -18.32
CA LEU A 86 8.01 -17.39 -17.21
C LEU A 86 8.66 -16.02 -16.93
N HIS A 87 9.93 -15.82 -17.30
CA HIS A 87 10.67 -14.57 -17.03
C HIS A 87 9.98 -13.29 -17.57
N PRO A 88 9.61 -13.17 -18.86
CA PRO A 88 8.92 -11.98 -19.34
C PRO A 88 7.51 -11.84 -18.77
N PHE A 89 6.78 -12.93 -18.57
CA PHE A 89 5.43 -12.86 -18.00
C PHE A 89 5.46 -12.41 -16.53
N TYR A 90 6.35 -12.97 -15.71
CA TYR A 90 6.61 -12.52 -14.35
C TYR A 90 7.07 -11.06 -14.33
N PHE A 91 7.98 -10.66 -15.20
CA PHE A 91 8.44 -9.28 -15.25
C PHE A 91 7.28 -8.30 -15.55
N TRP A 92 6.51 -8.53 -16.61
CA TRP A 92 5.46 -7.59 -17.01
C TRP A 92 4.23 -7.62 -16.11
N THR A 93 3.77 -8.79 -15.67
CA THR A 93 2.56 -8.86 -14.84
C THR A 93 2.85 -8.54 -13.38
N TYR A 94 3.94 -9.05 -12.82
CA TYR A 94 4.26 -8.84 -11.40
C TYR A 94 5.12 -7.61 -11.16
N PHE A 95 6.19 -7.38 -11.93
CA PHE A 95 7.04 -6.21 -11.68
C PHE A 95 6.40 -4.91 -12.20
N VAL A 96 5.87 -4.92 -13.43
CA VAL A 96 5.24 -3.71 -14.00
C VAL A 96 3.78 -3.61 -13.57
N GLY A 97 2.98 -4.65 -13.80
CA GLY A 97 1.55 -4.65 -13.50
C GLY A 97 1.27 -4.43 -12.02
N ALA A 98 1.78 -5.31 -11.15
CA ALA A 98 1.49 -5.25 -9.72
C ALA A 98 2.20 -4.10 -8.97
N ASN A 99 3.14 -3.35 -9.56
CA ASN A 99 3.64 -2.10 -8.94
C ASN A 99 3.03 -0.84 -9.57
N SER A 100 2.40 -0.95 -10.74
CA SER A 100 1.83 0.21 -11.45
C SER A 100 0.78 0.99 -10.63
N PRO A 101 -0.12 0.37 -9.82
CA PRO A 101 -1.05 1.13 -8.99
C PRO A 101 -0.36 2.06 -7.99
N TRP A 102 0.76 1.63 -7.41
CA TRP A 102 1.56 2.41 -6.45
C TRP A 102 2.26 3.61 -7.09
N VAL A 103 2.38 3.66 -8.41
CA VAL A 103 2.92 4.83 -9.14
C VAL A 103 1.79 5.69 -9.69
N VAL A 104 0.80 5.06 -10.33
CA VAL A 104 -0.27 5.77 -11.03
C VAL A 104 -1.20 6.48 -10.05
N ILE A 105 -1.63 5.83 -8.96
CA ILE A 105 -2.57 6.42 -8.01
C ILE A 105 -1.96 7.67 -7.34
N PRO A 106 -0.72 7.66 -6.81
CA PRO A 106 -0.12 8.86 -6.26
C PRO A 106 0.07 9.98 -7.29
N MET A 107 0.42 9.65 -8.53
CA MET A 107 0.52 10.65 -9.60
C MET A 107 -0.82 11.33 -9.88
N LEU A 108 -1.91 10.57 -9.94
CA LEU A 108 -3.26 11.11 -10.12
C LEU A 108 -3.68 12.00 -8.94
N ILE A 109 -3.40 11.57 -7.70
CA ILE A 109 -3.66 12.35 -6.50
C ILE A 109 -2.84 13.66 -6.53
N ALA A 110 -1.57 13.61 -6.91
CA ALA A 110 -0.70 14.79 -7.00
C ALA A 110 -1.22 15.81 -8.02
N ILE A 111 -1.65 15.34 -9.21
CA ILE A 111 -2.25 16.21 -10.25
C ILE A 111 -3.54 16.86 -9.72
N ARG A 112 -4.39 16.09 -9.04
CA ARG A 112 -5.64 16.61 -8.46
C ARG A 112 -5.35 17.67 -7.40
N SER A 113 -4.43 17.39 -6.48
CA SER A 113 -4.01 18.31 -5.43
C SER A 113 -3.43 19.60 -6.03
N TRP A 114 -2.59 19.49 -7.06
CA TRP A 114 -2.04 20.65 -7.75
C TRP A 114 -3.12 21.56 -8.35
N LYS A 115 -4.12 20.98 -9.02
CA LYS A 115 -5.24 21.75 -9.59
C LYS A 115 -6.03 22.49 -8.51
N LEU A 116 -6.32 21.83 -7.39
CA LEU A 116 -7.04 22.45 -6.26
C LEU A 116 -6.26 23.61 -5.65
N ILE A 117 -4.95 23.45 -5.44
CA ILE A 117 -4.08 24.50 -4.90
C ILE A 117 -4.01 25.69 -5.87
N SER A 118 -3.87 25.43 -7.17
CA SER A 118 -3.80 26.49 -8.18
C SER A 118 -5.10 27.30 -8.24
N GLN A 119 -6.26 26.64 -8.13
CA GLN A 119 -7.56 27.31 -8.07
C GLN A 119 -7.70 28.15 -6.80
N ALA A 120 -7.36 27.60 -5.63
CA ALA A 120 -7.42 28.32 -4.36
C ALA A 120 -6.51 29.56 -4.35
N SER A 121 -5.30 29.45 -4.91
CA SER A 121 -4.35 30.56 -5.01
C SER A 121 -4.87 31.70 -5.91
N GLN A 122 -5.57 31.38 -6.99
CA GLN A 122 -6.18 32.38 -7.88
C GLN A 122 -7.37 33.09 -7.21
N SER A 123 -8.23 32.35 -6.51
CA SER A 123 -9.38 32.94 -5.80
C SER A 123 -8.96 33.88 -4.67
N CYS A 124 -7.87 33.57 -3.95
CA CYS A 124 -7.36 34.48 -2.92
C CYS A 124 -6.83 35.81 -3.48
N LYS A 125 -6.19 35.78 -4.66
CA LYS A 125 -5.69 37.00 -5.30
C LYS A 125 -6.82 37.93 -5.72
N VAL A 126 -7.92 37.38 -6.25
CA VAL A 126 -9.08 38.18 -6.68
C VAL A 126 -9.84 38.84 -5.52
N ASN A 127 -9.81 38.26 -4.31
CA ASN A 127 -10.48 38.83 -3.14
C ASN A 127 -9.63 39.87 -2.38
N GLN A 128 -8.40 40.14 -2.82
CA GLN A 128 -7.51 41.14 -2.21
C GLN A 128 -7.39 42.43 -3.04
N ASP A 129 -7.94 42.45 -4.26
CA ASP A 129 -8.10 43.64 -5.11
C ASP A 129 -9.48 44.29 -4.89
#